data_AF-A0A1G3A4I9-F1
#
_entry.id   AF-A0A1G3A4I9-F1
#
_cell.length_a   1.000
_cell.length_b   1.000
_cell.length_c   1.000
_cell.angle_alpha   90.00
_cell.angle_beta   90.00
_cell.angle_gamma   90.00
#
_symmetry.space_group_name_H-M   'P 1'
#
loop_
_entity.id
_entity.type
_entity.pdbx_description
1 polymer ?
#
loop_
_entity_poly.entity_id
_entity_poly.type
_entity_poly.pdbx_seq_one_letter_code
_entity_poly.pdbx_strand_id
1 'polypeptide(L)'
;MLEEFLEANAELFKDDYIVVKLDYSQGMKRVATVARALGWEGARGVPWMAILDADGKELITSDGPNGNIGYPIAPPEIQHFVTMIETTSQKAPPANISAIARALAKNAARYRGK
;
A
#
# COMPACT_ATOMS: atom_id res chain seq x y z
N MET A 1 -4.71 7.66 -8.69
CA MET A 1 -4.48 7.70 -7.22
C MET A 1 -4.22 6.29 -6.70
N LEU A 2 -3.61 6.08 -5.52
CA LEU A 2 -3.41 4.71 -4.98
C LEU A 2 -4.73 3.98 -4.75
N GLU A 3 -5.74 4.67 -4.22
CA GLU A 3 -7.09 4.12 -4.00
C GLU A 3 -7.69 3.54 -5.30
N GLU A 4 -7.71 4.32 -6.37
CA GLU A 4 -8.20 3.87 -7.69
C GLU A 4 -7.45 2.63 -8.20
N PHE A 5 -6.14 2.51 -7.90
CA PHE A 5 -5.37 1.33 -8.25
C PHE A 5 -5.85 0.10 -7.47
N LEU A 6 -6.03 0.24 -6.15
CA LEU A 6 -6.49 -0.86 -5.29
C LEU A 6 -7.91 -1.30 -5.68
N GLU A 7 -8.81 -0.37 -5.96
CA GLU A 7 -10.17 -0.66 -6.41
C GLU A 7 -10.18 -1.38 -7.78
N ALA A 8 -9.44 -0.86 -8.76
CA ALA A 8 -9.38 -1.45 -10.09
C ALA A 8 -8.72 -2.84 -10.12
N ASN A 9 -7.99 -3.22 -9.07
CA ASN A 9 -7.29 -4.49 -8.94
C ASN A 9 -7.75 -5.30 -7.72
N ALA A 10 -8.92 -5.00 -7.14
CA ALA A 10 -9.39 -5.58 -5.89
C ALA A 10 -9.39 -7.13 -5.89
N GLU A 11 -9.68 -7.74 -7.03
CA GLU A 11 -9.64 -9.19 -7.23
C GLU A 11 -8.27 -9.83 -6.94
N LEU A 12 -7.17 -9.09 -7.06
CA LEU A 12 -5.83 -9.57 -6.75
C LEU A 12 -5.53 -9.59 -5.24
N PHE A 13 -6.29 -8.85 -4.44
CA PHE A 13 -6.05 -8.64 -3.01
C PHE A 13 -7.08 -9.34 -2.11
N LYS A 14 -8.30 -9.61 -2.62
CA LYS A 14 -9.47 -10.00 -1.82
C LYS A 14 -9.33 -11.27 -0.97
N ASP A 15 -8.44 -12.18 -1.33
CA ASP A 15 -8.29 -13.46 -0.62
C ASP A 15 -7.49 -13.32 0.70
N ASP A 16 -6.63 -12.28 0.77
CA ASP A 16 -5.70 -12.04 1.87
C ASP A 16 -5.94 -10.73 2.62
N TYR A 17 -6.48 -9.71 1.93
CA TYR A 17 -6.50 -8.35 2.47
C TYR A 17 -7.90 -7.76 2.51
N ILE A 18 -8.16 -7.04 3.60
CA ILE A 18 -9.25 -6.07 3.71
C ILE A 18 -8.61 -4.69 3.63
N VAL A 19 -8.96 -3.92 2.60
CA VAL A 19 -8.43 -2.55 2.44
C VAL A 19 -9.26 -1.59 3.28
N VAL A 20 -8.62 -0.93 4.24
CA VAL A 20 -9.24 0.11 5.08
C VAL A 20 -8.60 1.45 4.76
N LYS A 21 -9.40 2.40 4.25
CA LYS A 21 -8.96 3.76 3.95
C LYS A 21 -9.18 4.67 5.17
N LEU A 22 -8.13 5.40 5.54
CA LEU A 22 -8.18 6.46 6.52
C LEU A 22 -7.92 7.81 5.82
N ASP A 23 -8.96 8.63 5.69
CA ASP A 23 -8.88 9.88 4.91
C ASP A 23 -9.30 11.09 5.74
N TYR A 24 -8.30 11.89 6.13
CA TYR A 24 -8.49 13.15 6.85
C TYR A 24 -9.23 14.20 6.01
N SER A 25 -9.12 14.16 4.68
CA SER A 25 -9.78 15.14 3.80
C SER A 25 -11.29 14.92 3.72
N GLN A 26 -11.76 13.72 4.04
CA GLN A 26 -13.18 13.36 4.03
C GLN A 26 -13.84 13.48 5.41
N GLY A 27 -13.23 14.20 6.34
CA GLY A 27 -13.84 14.50 7.65
C GLY A 27 -13.87 13.31 8.63
N MET A 28 -13.14 12.23 8.35
CA MET A 28 -13.00 11.11 9.29
C MET A 28 -12.32 11.58 10.59
N LYS A 29 -12.98 11.35 11.72
CA LYS A 29 -12.46 11.72 13.04
C LYS A 29 -11.41 10.70 13.50
N ARG A 30 -10.41 11.16 14.26
CA ARG A 30 -9.36 10.33 14.89
C ARG A 30 -8.42 9.58 13.92
N VAL A 31 -8.44 9.87 12.62
CA VAL A 31 -7.47 9.28 11.65
C VAL A 31 -6.03 9.45 12.12
N ALA A 32 -5.63 10.65 12.54
CA ALA A 32 -4.29 10.91 13.03
C ALA A 32 -3.94 10.10 14.30
N THR A 33 -4.92 9.80 15.14
CA THR A 33 -4.71 8.96 16.34
C THR A 33 -4.45 7.51 15.93
N VAL A 34 -5.27 6.97 15.02
CA VAL A 34 -5.09 5.60 14.50
C VAL A 34 -3.76 5.48 13.77
N ALA A 35 -3.46 6.40 12.85
CA ALA A 35 -2.24 6.37 12.07
C ALA A 35 -0.98 6.47 12.96
N ARG A 36 -0.98 7.33 13.99
CA ARG A 36 0.12 7.39 14.97
C ARG A 36 0.28 6.12 15.79
N ALA A 37 -0.82 5.47 16.16
CA ALA A 37 -0.77 4.18 16.86
C ALA A 37 -0.15 3.07 16.00
N LEU A 38 -0.24 3.21 14.67
CA LEU A 38 0.42 2.37 13.68
C LEU A 38 1.82 2.86 13.28
N GLY A 39 2.40 3.83 13.98
CA GLY A 39 3.77 4.30 13.71
C GLY A 39 3.90 5.42 12.66
N TRP A 40 2.80 5.95 12.11
CA TRP A 40 2.89 7.11 11.22
C TRP A 40 3.21 8.39 12.00
N GLU A 41 4.39 8.94 11.75
CA GLU A 41 4.89 10.16 12.42
C GLU A 41 4.40 11.47 11.76
N GLY A 42 3.58 11.40 10.72
CA GLY A 42 2.96 12.58 10.08
C GLY A 42 3.87 13.36 9.11
N ALA A 43 5.20 13.20 9.19
CA ALA A 43 6.16 13.87 8.31
C ALA A 43 6.45 13.12 6.99
N ARG A 44 6.01 11.87 6.86
CA ARG A 44 6.48 10.95 5.81
C ARG A 44 5.65 10.99 4.52
N GLY A 45 4.86 12.03 4.29
CA GLY A 45 4.03 12.17 3.08
C GLY A 45 2.86 11.18 3.02
N VAL A 46 1.98 11.36 2.03
CA VAL A 46 0.73 10.61 1.84
C VAL A 46 0.58 10.19 0.38
N PRO A 47 0.00 9.01 0.07
CA PRO A 47 -0.53 8.03 1.02
C PRO A 47 0.58 7.33 1.83
N TRP A 48 0.26 6.88 3.04
CA TRP A 48 1.09 6.00 3.86
C TRP A 48 0.29 4.73 4.17
N MET A 49 0.94 3.58 4.21
CA MET A 49 0.26 2.28 4.29
C MET A 49 0.92 1.41 5.36
N ALA A 50 0.11 0.59 6.04
CA ALA A 50 0.57 -0.49 6.91
C ALA A 50 -0.26 -1.74 6.63
N ILE A 51 0.39 -2.89 6.60
CA ILE A 51 -0.27 -4.20 6.60
C ILE A 51 -0.18 -4.75 8.02
N LEU A 52 -1.32 -5.19 8.53
CA LEU A 52 -1.49 -5.71 9.88
C LEU A 52 -1.87 -7.18 9.83
N ASP A 53 -1.58 -7.92 10.89
CA ASP A 53 -2.17 -9.24 11.12
C ASP A 53 -3.60 -9.14 11.67
N ALA A 54 -4.22 -10.30 11.91
CA ALA A 54 -5.60 -10.40 12.39
C ALA A 54 -5.80 -9.81 13.81
N ASP A 55 -4.73 -9.68 14.60
CA ASP A 55 -4.74 -9.08 15.94
C ASP A 55 -4.47 -7.55 15.88
N GLY A 56 -4.28 -7.00 14.68
CA GLY A 56 -4.00 -5.59 14.46
C GLY A 56 -2.54 -5.21 14.71
N LYS A 57 -1.63 -6.19 14.81
CA LYS A 57 -0.19 -5.93 14.92
C LYS A 57 0.39 -5.64 13.54
N GLU A 58 1.23 -4.62 13.46
CA GLU A 58 1.96 -4.28 12.24
C GLU A 58 2.89 -5.41 11.80
N LEU A 59 2.79 -5.77 10.52
CA LEU A 59 3.70 -6.70 9.84
C LEU A 59 4.75 -5.94 9.00
N ILE A 60 4.31 -4.93 8.25
CA ILE A 60 5.18 -4.09 7.42
C ILE A 60 4.47 -2.78 7.04
N THR A 61 5.25 -1.71 6.82
CA THR A 61 4.75 -0.40 6.40
C THR A 61 5.32 0.01 5.03
N SER A 62 4.75 1.08 4.47
CA SER A 62 5.22 1.70 3.25
C SER A 62 6.53 2.47 3.40
N ASP A 63 7.11 2.53 4.61
CA ASP A 63 8.43 3.11 4.81
C ASP A 63 9.50 2.11 4.37
N GLY A 64 10.07 2.38 3.19
CA GLY A 64 11.23 1.66 2.67
C GLY A 64 12.55 2.31 3.11
N PRO A 65 13.69 1.83 2.57
CA PRO A 65 15.02 2.37 2.90
C PRO A 65 15.18 3.88 2.66
N ASN A 66 14.39 4.45 1.76
CA ASN A 66 14.42 5.86 1.40
C ASN A 66 13.22 6.66 1.97
N GLY A 67 12.52 6.10 2.96
CA GLY A 67 11.29 6.65 3.52
C GLY A 67 10.02 6.09 2.85
N ASN A 68 8.90 6.74 3.12
CA ASN A 68 7.59 6.32 2.60
C ASN A 68 7.56 6.32 1.07
N ILE A 69 7.09 5.22 0.49
CA ILE A 69 6.99 5.03 -0.95
C ILE A 69 5.77 5.70 -1.60
N GLY A 70 4.84 6.26 -0.82
CA GLY A 70 3.66 6.95 -1.35
C GLY A 70 2.81 6.06 -2.27
N TYR A 71 2.38 6.61 -3.41
CA TYR A 71 1.86 5.78 -4.49
C TYR A 71 3.04 5.28 -5.35
N PRO A 72 3.29 3.96 -5.46
CA PRO A 72 4.53 3.47 -6.05
C PRO A 72 4.66 3.75 -7.56
N ILE A 73 5.73 4.45 -7.96
CA ILE A 73 6.04 4.80 -9.37
C ILE A 73 7.48 4.44 -9.74
N ALA A 74 8.44 4.76 -8.87
CA ALA A 74 9.84 4.41 -9.08
C ALA A 74 10.06 2.90 -8.88
N PRO A 75 11.05 2.29 -9.56
CA PRO A 75 11.33 0.86 -9.39
C PRO A 75 11.53 0.43 -7.92
N PRO A 76 12.29 1.15 -7.07
CA PRO A 76 12.43 0.79 -5.66
C PRO A 76 11.13 0.86 -4.87
N GLU A 77 10.24 1.80 -5.19
CA GLU A 77 8.93 1.93 -4.55
C GLU A 77 8.02 0.76 -4.91
N ILE A 78 7.97 0.40 -6.20
CA ILE A 78 7.21 -0.76 -6.67
C ILE A 78 7.75 -2.03 -6.01
N GLN A 79 9.07 -2.18 -5.95
CA GLN A 79 9.70 -3.33 -5.30
C GLN A 79 9.30 -3.41 -3.82
N HIS A 80 9.36 -2.32 -3.06
CA HIS A 80 8.95 -2.32 -1.66
C HIS A 80 7.47 -2.69 -1.50
N PHE A 81 6.58 -2.13 -2.33
CA PHE A 81 5.16 -2.50 -2.30
C PHE A 81 4.95 -3.99 -2.59
N VAL A 82 5.68 -4.56 -3.56
CA VAL A 82 5.61 -5.99 -3.86
C VAL A 82 6.12 -6.83 -2.68
N THR A 83 7.24 -6.44 -2.06
CA THR A 83 7.75 -7.09 -0.84
C THR A 83 6.72 -7.08 0.28
N MET A 84 6.00 -5.97 0.46
CA MET A 84 4.92 -5.89 1.46
C MET A 84 3.86 -6.98 1.23
N ILE A 85 3.45 -7.18 -0.02
CA ILE A 85 2.47 -8.21 -0.37
C ILE A 85 3.07 -9.62 -0.29
N GLU A 86 4.29 -9.83 -0.78
CA GLU A 86 4.97 -11.14 -0.77
C GLU A 86 5.20 -11.70 0.63
N THR A 87 5.54 -10.83 1.58
CA THR A 87 5.88 -11.23 2.95
C THR A 87 4.67 -11.41 3.85
N THR A 88 3.50 -10.89 3.46
CA THR A 88 2.29 -10.90 4.30
C THR A 88 1.12 -11.68 3.70
N SER A 89 1.16 -11.98 2.40
CA SER A 89 0.17 -12.82 1.72
C SER A 89 0.22 -14.25 2.26
N GLN A 90 -0.95 -14.84 2.51
CA GLN A 90 -1.08 -16.22 2.99
C GLN A 90 -1.70 -17.16 1.95
N LYS A 91 -2.59 -16.66 1.08
CA LYS A 91 -3.40 -17.46 0.16
C LYS A 91 -3.17 -17.11 -1.30
N ALA A 92 -2.86 -15.85 -1.62
CA ALA A 92 -2.77 -15.42 -3.00
C ALA A 92 -1.66 -16.19 -3.73
N PRO A 93 -1.94 -16.71 -4.93
CA PRO A 93 -0.94 -17.43 -5.69
C PRO A 93 0.18 -16.48 -6.15
N PRO A 94 1.41 -16.98 -6.39
CA PRO A 94 2.51 -16.18 -6.93
C PRO A 94 2.16 -15.42 -8.22
N ALA A 95 1.20 -15.95 -9.00
CA ALA A 95 0.67 -15.30 -10.20
C ALA A 95 -0.07 -13.97 -9.90
N ASN A 96 -0.77 -13.87 -8.78
CA ASN A 96 -1.46 -12.64 -8.35
C ASN A 96 -0.45 -11.57 -7.98
N ILE A 97 0.58 -11.92 -7.21
CA ILE A 97 1.67 -11.02 -6.84
C ILE A 97 2.37 -10.49 -8.10
N SER A 98 2.68 -11.38 -9.04
CA SER A 98 3.24 -10.99 -10.34
C SER A 98 2.31 -10.07 -11.14
N ALA A 99 0.98 -10.27 -11.03
CA ALA A 99 -0.01 -9.40 -11.67
C ALA A 99 -0.06 -8.01 -11.03
N ILE A 100 0.05 -7.91 -9.69
CA ILE A 100 0.15 -6.65 -8.96
C ILE A 100 1.37 -5.86 -9.42
N ALA A 101 2.55 -6.50 -9.49
CA ALA A 101 3.78 -5.88 -9.95
C ALA A 101 3.65 -5.32 -11.38
N ARG A 102 3.07 -6.10 -12.29
CA ARG A 102 2.80 -5.66 -13.67
C ARG A 102 1.81 -4.49 -13.74
N ALA A 103 0.75 -4.52 -12.93
CA ALA A 103 -0.26 -3.47 -12.90
C ALA A 103 0.33 -2.14 -12.39
N LEU A 104 1.18 -2.18 -11.35
CA LEU A 104 1.94 -1.01 -10.88
C LEU A 104 2.89 -0.49 -11.96
N ALA A 105 3.70 -1.35 -12.58
CA ALA A 105 4.62 -0.94 -13.64
C ALA A 105 3.90 -0.28 -14.83
N LYS A 106 2.75 -0.84 -15.23
CA LYS A 106 1.88 -0.26 -16.28
C LYS A 106 1.37 1.13 -15.88
N ASN A 107 0.97 1.30 -14.61
CA ASN A 107 0.54 2.60 -14.12
C ASN A 107 1.69 3.60 -14.03
N ALA A 108 2.87 3.19 -13.57
CA ALA A 108 4.05 4.04 -13.51
C ALA A 108 4.43 4.62 -14.88
N ALA A 109 4.27 3.84 -15.95
CA ALA A 109 4.50 4.32 -17.32
C ALA A 109 3.62 5.53 -17.70
N ARG A 110 2.43 5.69 -17.09
CA ARG A 110 1.54 6.84 -17.33
C ARG A 110 2.06 8.15 -16.72
N TYR A 111 2.98 8.07 -15.76
CA TYR A 111 3.54 9.21 -15.05
C TYR A 111 4.96 9.57 -15.52
N ARG A 112 5.65 8.67 -16.23
CA ARG A 112 7.02 8.87 -16.73
C ARG A 112 7.12 9.72 -18.01
N GLY A 113 5.98 10.14 -18.59
CA GLY A 113 5.90 10.93 -19.82
C GLY A 113 5.39 12.37 -19.61
N LYS A 114 5.42 12.88 -18.38
CA LYS A 114 5.07 14.27 -18.04
C LYS A 114 6.29 15.02 -17.55
#